data_AF-A0A849Z7R0-F1
#
_entry.id   AF-A0A849Z7R0-F1
#
_cell.length_a   1.000
_cell.length_b   1.000
_cell.length_c   1.000
_cell.angle_alpha   90.00
_cell.angle_beta   90.00
_cell.angle_gamma   90.00
#
_symmetry.space_group_name_H-M   'P 1'
#
loop_
_entity.id
_entity.type
_entity.pdbx_description
1 polymer ?
#
loop_
_entity_poly.entity_id
_entity_poly.type
_entity_poly.pdbx_seq_one_letter_code
_entity_poly.pdbx_strand_id
1 'polypeptide(L)'
;ARSNPDDIVIVLPSDHHVADPDGFRRALEVAVKSAESGVVTTIGIKPTRPETGFGYIETEEGQVGDVVTVRRFVEKPDLERAKGFLASGRFLWNAGMFIYRARDMMRAVEAHLPSVAEATRALDEAAKGGREAEVLAERFGQMPSVSIDVGVMEKLERLAVVPGDFGWSDIGSWQAAWELVPRDAHENAIAPQATYVESTGNLVVDARSPGSPKKVVALVGVEDLVVIDTDDALLVVPRSRAQDVRLAVEALKKTDPDVL
;
A
#
# COMPACT_ATOMS: atom_id res chain seq x y z
N ALA A 1 22.73 -3.22 7.78
CA ALA A 1 23.52 -2.46 8.78
C ALA A 1 24.50 -3.35 9.51
N ARG A 2 24.03 -4.44 10.16
CA ARG A 2 24.89 -5.43 10.83
C ARG A 2 26.03 -5.98 9.94
N SER A 3 25.71 -6.41 8.71
CA SER A 3 26.70 -6.94 7.76
C SER A 3 27.48 -5.83 7.05
N ASN A 4 26.77 -4.88 6.44
CA ASN A 4 27.35 -3.68 5.84
C ASN A 4 26.40 -2.48 6.07
N PRO A 5 26.90 -1.36 6.64
CA PRO A 5 26.11 -0.13 6.84
C PRO A 5 25.82 0.63 5.54
N ASP A 6 26.63 0.45 4.51
CA ASP A 6 26.55 1.22 3.26
C ASP A 6 25.74 0.54 2.15
N ASP A 7 25.28 -0.69 2.37
CA ASP A 7 24.40 -1.39 1.43
C ASP A 7 23.09 -0.64 1.24
N ILE A 8 22.64 -0.58 -0.01
CA ILE A 8 21.30 -0.12 -0.37
C ILE A 8 20.30 -1.23 -0.06
N VAL A 9 19.29 -0.88 0.74
CA VAL A 9 18.14 -1.72 1.04
C VAL A 9 16.96 -1.20 0.23
N ILE A 10 16.29 -2.12 -0.46
CA ILE A 10 15.04 -1.86 -1.19
C ILE A 10 13.94 -2.61 -0.43
N VAL A 11 12.97 -1.86 0.11
CA VAL A 11 11.80 -2.40 0.81
C VAL A 11 10.61 -2.30 -0.14
N LEU A 12 10.01 -3.44 -0.44
CA LEU A 12 8.86 -3.56 -1.34
C LEU A 12 7.72 -4.30 -0.63
N PRO A 13 6.48 -3.79 -0.68
CA PRO A 13 5.29 -4.55 -0.30
C PRO A 13 5.11 -5.74 -1.23
N SER A 14 4.69 -6.88 -0.67
CA SER A 14 4.55 -8.15 -1.41
C SER A 14 3.18 -8.33 -2.09
N ASP A 15 2.26 -7.42 -1.82
CA ASP A 15 0.83 -7.47 -2.15
C ASP A 15 0.42 -6.42 -3.20
N HIS A 16 1.39 -5.75 -3.83
CA HIS A 16 1.14 -4.76 -4.88
C HIS A 16 1.15 -5.37 -6.29
N HIS A 17 0.39 -4.77 -7.21
CA HIS A 17 0.41 -5.07 -8.64
C HIS A 17 1.26 -4.05 -9.40
N VAL A 18 2.00 -4.54 -10.40
CA VAL A 18 2.81 -3.75 -11.33
C VAL A 18 2.55 -4.25 -12.75
N ALA A 19 1.97 -3.41 -13.59
CA ALA A 19 1.63 -3.78 -14.97
C ALA A 19 2.83 -3.74 -15.93
N ASP A 20 3.80 -2.85 -15.70
CA ASP A 20 5.05 -2.75 -16.48
C ASP A 20 6.28 -3.05 -15.59
N PRO A 21 6.73 -4.31 -15.52
CA PRO A 21 7.91 -4.68 -14.75
C PRO A 21 9.20 -3.98 -15.19
N ASP A 22 9.35 -3.62 -16.48
CA ASP A 22 10.56 -2.97 -16.97
C ASP A 22 10.57 -1.49 -16.56
N GLY A 23 9.42 -0.81 -16.63
CA GLY A 23 9.23 0.54 -16.09
C GLY A 23 9.51 0.61 -14.60
N PHE A 24 9.03 -0.38 -13.85
CA PHE A 24 9.30 -0.49 -12.43
C PHE A 24 10.79 -0.64 -12.12
N ARG A 25 11.52 -1.51 -12.83
CA ARG A 25 12.97 -1.66 -12.65
C ARG A 25 13.73 -0.37 -12.95
N ARG A 26 13.36 0.36 -14.02
CA ARG A 26 13.96 1.67 -14.33
C ARG A 26 13.76 2.67 -13.18
N ALA A 27 12.56 2.74 -12.61
CA ALA A 27 12.28 3.60 -11.46
C ALA A 27 13.11 3.21 -10.23
N LEU A 28 13.26 1.91 -9.95
CA LEU A 28 14.11 1.41 -8.87
C LEU A 28 15.59 1.77 -9.08
N GLU A 29 16.12 1.64 -10.30
CA GLU A 29 17.51 1.99 -10.60
C GLU A 29 17.80 3.48 -10.34
N VAL A 30 16.86 4.37 -10.67
CA VAL A 30 16.95 5.80 -10.33
C VAL A 30 16.92 5.98 -8.81
N ALA A 31 15.99 5.31 -8.11
CA ALA A 31 15.86 5.43 -6.67
C ALA A 31 17.10 4.92 -5.91
N VAL A 32 17.74 3.86 -6.41
CA VAL A 32 19.01 3.34 -5.88
C VAL A 32 20.11 4.39 -6.00
N LYS A 33 20.28 5.01 -7.17
CA LYS A 33 21.27 6.09 -7.38
C LYS A 33 21.03 7.29 -6.46
N SER A 34 19.77 7.63 -6.20
CA SER A 34 19.40 8.66 -5.21
C SER A 34 19.78 8.24 -3.79
N ALA A 35 19.50 7.01 -3.41
CA ALA A 35 19.84 6.49 -2.08
C ALA A 35 21.35 6.41 -1.82
N GLU A 36 22.16 6.17 -2.86
CA GLU A 36 23.63 6.20 -2.78
C GLU A 36 24.17 7.55 -2.31
N SER A 37 23.49 8.67 -2.62
CA SER A 37 23.86 10.00 -2.12
C SER A 37 23.45 10.25 -0.66
N GLY A 38 22.75 9.29 -0.03
CA GLY A 38 22.38 9.35 1.39
C GLY A 38 21.04 9.95 1.71
N VAL A 39 20.14 10.01 0.74
CA VAL A 39 18.77 10.47 0.93
C VAL A 39 17.85 9.25 0.90
N VAL A 40 16.96 9.13 1.89
CA VAL A 40 15.90 8.12 1.83
C VAL A 40 15.01 8.45 0.65
N THR A 41 14.79 7.49 -0.24
CA THR A 41 14.06 7.68 -1.48
C THR A 41 12.81 6.79 -1.50
N THR A 42 11.68 7.35 -1.91
CA THR A 42 10.41 6.62 -2.12
C THR A 42 10.00 6.63 -3.59
N ILE A 43 9.01 5.82 -3.95
CA ILE A 43 8.37 5.84 -5.26
C ILE A 43 7.00 6.52 -5.16
N GLY A 44 6.78 7.51 -6.02
CA GLY A 44 5.55 8.29 -6.03
C GLY A 44 4.71 8.01 -7.28
N ILE A 45 3.42 7.73 -7.11
CA ILE A 45 2.50 7.48 -8.23
C ILE A 45 1.60 8.69 -8.45
N LYS A 46 1.34 9.04 -9.71
CA LYS A 46 0.46 10.17 -10.02
C LYS A 46 -0.98 9.87 -9.54
N PRO A 47 -1.57 10.72 -8.67
CA PRO A 47 -2.94 10.53 -8.21
C PRO A 47 -3.94 10.68 -9.35
N THR A 48 -4.91 9.77 -9.41
CA THR A 48 -6.03 9.82 -10.37
C THR A 48 -7.38 10.09 -9.70
N ARG A 49 -7.44 9.98 -8.36
CA ARG A 49 -8.62 10.22 -7.53
C ARG A 49 -8.23 10.72 -6.14
N PRO A 50 -9.15 11.28 -5.34
CA PRO A 50 -8.86 11.69 -3.96
C PRO A 50 -8.93 10.47 -3.01
N GLU A 51 -7.96 9.56 -3.13
CA GLU A 51 -7.86 8.38 -2.27
C GLU A 51 -7.50 8.76 -0.83
N THR A 52 -8.20 8.23 0.17
CA THR A 52 -7.92 8.52 1.59
C THR A 52 -7.14 7.40 2.27
N GLY A 53 -7.03 6.24 1.63
CA GLY A 53 -6.24 5.11 2.12
C GLY A 53 -4.73 5.22 1.88
N PHE A 54 -4.28 6.18 1.06
CA PHE A 54 -2.87 6.34 0.68
C PHE A 54 -2.17 7.47 1.42
N GLY A 55 -0.85 7.33 1.58
CA GLY A 55 0.02 8.46 1.86
C GLY A 55 0.18 9.36 0.64
N TYR A 56 0.35 10.66 0.88
CA TYR A 56 0.60 11.67 -0.15
C TYR A 56 1.95 12.35 0.09
N ILE A 57 2.69 12.54 -0.99
CA ILE A 57 4.03 13.12 -1.02
C ILE A 57 3.90 14.47 -1.73
N GLU A 58 4.05 15.58 -1.00
CA GLU A 58 4.10 16.92 -1.60
C GLU A 58 5.48 17.14 -2.20
N THR A 59 5.55 17.47 -3.49
CA THR A 59 6.82 17.76 -4.17
C THR A 59 7.18 19.24 -4.07
N GLU A 60 8.49 19.53 -4.05
CA GLU A 60 9.02 20.88 -4.23
C GLU A 60 9.25 21.19 -5.71
N GLU A 61 9.36 22.48 -6.04
CA GLU A 61 9.84 22.90 -7.37
C GLU A 61 11.33 22.59 -7.47
N GLY A 62 11.66 21.52 -8.20
CA GLY A 62 13.04 21.11 -8.42
C GLY A 62 13.15 19.62 -8.71
N GLN A 63 13.86 19.28 -9.79
CA GLN A 63 14.10 17.91 -10.22
C GLN A 63 15.57 17.77 -10.62
N VAL A 64 16.26 16.76 -10.08
CA VAL A 64 17.62 16.41 -10.48
C VAL A 64 17.54 15.06 -11.20
N GLY A 65 17.68 15.07 -12.52
CA GLY A 65 17.44 13.86 -13.33
C GLY A 65 15.97 13.45 -13.23
N ASP A 66 15.68 12.26 -12.72
CA ASP A 66 14.32 11.74 -12.50
C ASP A 66 13.92 11.72 -11.00
N VAL A 67 14.69 12.43 -10.16
CA VAL A 67 14.48 12.50 -8.71
C VAL A 67 13.94 13.86 -8.33
N VAL A 68 12.86 13.88 -7.54
CA VAL A 68 12.19 15.09 -7.07
C VAL A 68 12.33 15.21 -5.56
N THR A 69 12.57 16.44 -5.08
CA THR A 69 12.65 16.71 -3.63
C THR A 69 11.26 16.72 -3.01
N VAL A 70 11.12 16.08 -1.85
CA VAL A 70 9.87 16.04 -1.10
C VAL A 70 9.83 17.19 -0.09
N ARG A 71 8.75 17.97 -0.14
CA ARG A 71 8.47 19.03 0.82
C ARG A 71 7.97 18.46 2.14
N ARG A 72 7.03 17.52 2.05
CA ARG A 72 6.47 16.79 3.20
C ARG A 72 5.75 15.53 2.76
N PHE A 73 5.60 14.63 3.71
CA PHE A 73 4.75 13.45 3.62
C PHE A 73 3.49 13.64 4.45
N VAL A 74 2.35 13.12 4.00
CA VAL A 74 1.07 13.14 4.71
C VAL A 74 0.41 11.77 4.58
N GLU A 75 0.34 11.01 5.67
CA GLU A 75 -0.31 9.70 5.69
C GLU A 75 -1.84 9.84 5.80
N LYS A 76 -2.57 9.16 4.91
CA LYS A 76 -4.04 8.93 4.97
C LYS A 76 -4.86 10.19 5.32
N PRO A 77 -4.84 11.21 4.45
CA PRO A 77 -5.61 12.44 4.68
C PRO A 77 -7.12 12.17 4.64
N ASP A 78 -7.90 13.08 5.25
CA ASP A 78 -9.35 13.11 5.01
C ASP A 78 -9.68 13.44 3.54
N LEU A 79 -10.92 13.17 3.15
CA LEU A 79 -11.38 13.32 1.76
C LEU A 79 -11.24 14.76 1.23
N GLU A 80 -11.47 15.78 2.06
CA GLU A 80 -11.38 17.18 1.64
C GLU A 80 -9.93 17.57 1.35
N ARG A 81 -9.00 17.13 2.20
CA ARG A 81 -7.56 17.28 1.95
C ARG A 81 -7.12 16.51 0.71
N ALA A 82 -7.57 15.27 0.53
CA ALA A 82 -7.24 14.46 -0.65
C ALA A 82 -7.71 15.12 -1.96
N LYS A 83 -8.92 15.69 -1.99
CA LYS A 83 -9.41 16.51 -3.12
C LYS A 83 -8.52 17.72 -3.38
N GLY A 84 -8.13 18.44 -2.32
CA GLY A 84 -7.22 19.57 -2.43
C GLY A 84 -5.84 19.18 -2.98
N PHE A 85 -5.30 18.03 -2.53
CA PHE A 85 -4.03 17.50 -3.01
C PHE A 85 -4.09 17.17 -4.50
N LEU A 86 -5.13 16.42 -4.92
CA LEU A 86 -5.36 16.09 -6.33
C LEU A 86 -5.49 17.35 -7.19
N ALA A 87 -6.32 18.31 -6.77
CA ALA A 87 -6.55 19.55 -7.51
C ALA A 87 -5.29 20.41 -7.63
N SER A 88 -4.37 20.34 -6.66
CA SER A 88 -3.12 21.11 -6.70
C SER A 88 -2.11 20.61 -7.73
N GLY A 89 -2.18 19.33 -8.12
CA GLY A 89 -1.21 18.69 -9.01
C GLY A 89 0.21 18.55 -8.45
N ARG A 90 0.45 18.93 -7.18
CA ARG A 90 1.78 18.89 -6.53
C ARG A 90 2.03 17.67 -5.66
N PHE A 91 1.10 16.71 -5.66
CA PHE A 91 1.21 15.54 -4.82
C PHE A 91 1.32 14.27 -5.65
N LEU A 92 2.12 13.33 -5.13
CA LEU A 92 2.15 11.94 -5.56
C LEU A 92 1.56 11.05 -4.46
N TRP A 93 0.96 9.93 -4.81
CA TRP A 93 0.67 8.87 -3.86
C TRP A 93 1.97 8.16 -3.47
N ASN A 94 2.11 7.82 -2.19
CA ASN A 94 3.16 6.94 -1.70
C ASN A 94 2.88 5.49 -2.11
N ALA A 95 3.79 4.88 -2.86
CA ALA A 95 3.66 3.48 -3.29
C ALA A 95 4.04 2.46 -2.21
N GLY A 96 4.38 2.91 -0.98
CA GLY A 96 4.83 2.05 0.13
C GLY A 96 6.21 1.42 -0.09
N MET A 97 7.01 1.97 -1.01
CA MET A 97 8.33 1.44 -1.39
C MET A 97 9.42 2.39 -0.91
N PHE A 98 10.46 1.86 -0.25
CA PHE A 98 11.53 2.66 0.33
C PHE A 98 12.90 2.14 -0.07
N ILE A 99 13.77 3.06 -0.47
CA ILE A 99 15.12 2.78 -0.94
C ILE A 99 16.09 3.67 -0.16
N TYR A 100 17.04 3.06 0.53
CA TYR A 100 17.94 3.78 1.44
C TYR A 100 19.21 2.99 1.74
N ARG A 101 20.29 3.68 2.15
CA ARG A 101 21.43 3.02 2.81
C ARG A 101 21.01 2.53 4.18
N ALA A 102 21.42 1.31 4.55
CA ALA A 102 21.03 0.72 5.83
C ALA A 102 21.36 1.62 7.03
N ARG A 103 22.52 2.28 7.05
CA ARG A 103 22.91 3.20 8.12
C ARG A 103 22.02 4.43 8.24
N ASP A 104 21.53 4.96 7.12
CA ASP A 104 20.76 6.20 7.11
C ASP A 104 19.35 5.94 7.67
N MET A 105 18.77 4.77 7.36
CA MET A 105 17.53 4.33 7.99
C MET A 105 17.68 4.07 9.49
N MET A 106 18.76 3.41 9.92
CA MET A 106 18.98 3.15 11.34
C MET A 106 19.10 4.46 12.15
N ARG A 107 19.80 5.47 11.60
CA ARG A 107 19.86 6.82 12.21
C ARG A 107 18.49 7.47 12.30
N ALA A 108 17.66 7.34 11.27
CA ALA A 108 16.30 7.87 11.29
C ALA A 108 15.42 7.17 12.34
N VAL A 109 15.51 5.84 12.45
CA VAL A 109 14.82 5.05 13.49
C VAL A 109 15.31 5.46 14.89
N GLU A 110 16.61 5.65 15.10
CA GLU A 110 17.17 6.13 16.37
C GLU A 110 16.63 7.52 16.75
N ALA A 111 16.54 8.44 15.79
CA ALA A 111 16.07 9.80 16.02
C ALA A 111 14.55 9.88 16.28
N HIS A 112 13.75 9.02 15.63
CA HIS A 112 12.30 9.19 15.56
C HIS A 112 11.46 8.07 16.18
N LEU A 113 12.06 6.90 16.44
CA LEU A 113 11.48 5.72 17.08
C LEU A 113 12.48 5.07 18.05
N PRO A 114 12.91 5.77 19.12
CA PRO A 114 13.98 5.32 20.01
C PRO A 114 13.69 3.96 20.67
N SER A 115 12.43 3.64 20.96
CA SER A 115 12.05 2.33 21.52
C SER A 115 12.28 1.17 20.53
N VAL A 116 11.99 1.38 19.25
CA VAL A 116 12.30 0.41 18.19
C VAL A 116 13.81 0.28 18.03
N ALA A 117 14.53 1.41 18.03
CA ALA A 117 16.00 1.41 17.93
C ALA A 117 16.68 0.65 19.07
N GLU A 118 16.18 0.80 20.31
CA GLU A 118 16.66 0.03 21.46
C GLU A 118 16.42 -1.47 21.27
N ALA A 119 15.21 -1.85 20.85
CA ALA A 119 14.87 -3.25 20.64
C ALA A 119 15.67 -3.88 19.49
N THR A 120 15.92 -3.16 18.39
CA THR A 120 16.79 -3.64 17.30
C THR A 120 18.24 -3.79 17.73
N ARG A 121 18.76 -2.90 18.59
CA ARG A 121 20.11 -3.04 19.17
C ARG A 121 20.22 -4.28 20.06
N ALA A 122 19.19 -4.56 20.86
CA ALA A 122 19.14 -5.78 21.66
C ALA A 122 19.13 -7.06 20.80
N LEU A 123 18.40 -7.04 19.68
CA LEU A 123 18.40 -8.14 18.70
C LEU A 123 19.78 -8.34 18.07
N ASP A 124 20.44 -7.25 17.66
CA ASP A 124 21.79 -7.30 17.10
C ASP A 124 22.82 -7.91 18.08
N GLU A 125 22.77 -7.54 19.37
CA GLU A 125 23.63 -8.15 20.39
C GLU A 125 23.27 -9.62 20.64
N ALA A 126 21.98 -9.97 20.70
CA ALA A 126 21.54 -11.34 20.90
C ALA A 126 21.95 -12.28 19.76
N ALA A 127 21.95 -11.77 18.53
CA ALA A 127 22.34 -12.52 17.34
C ALA A 127 23.80 -12.95 17.35
N LYS A 128 24.71 -12.15 17.93
CA LYS A 128 26.12 -12.53 18.11
C LYS A 128 26.28 -13.81 18.95
N GLY A 129 25.31 -14.08 19.83
CA GLY A 129 25.26 -15.28 20.67
C GLY A 129 24.25 -16.34 20.21
N GLY A 130 23.64 -16.19 19.02
CA GLY A 130 22.65 -17.15 18.50
C GLY A 130 21.29 -17.13 19.21
N ARG A 131 20.97 -16.07 19.96
CA ARG A 131 19.72 -15.93 20.74
C ARG A 131 18.73 -14.93 20.15
N GLU A 132 18.88 -14.60 18.86
CA GLU A 132 18.05 -13.60 18.18
C GLU A 132 16.56 -13.95 18.22
N ALA A 133 16.20 -15.21 17.95
CA ALA A 133 14.81 -15.65 17.95
C ALA A 133 14.14 -15.58 19.34
N GLU A 134 14.88 -15.92 20.40
CA GLU A 134 14.42 -15.81 21.79
C GLU A 134 14.13 -14.36 22.15
N VAL A 135 15.10 -13.47 21.93
CA VAL A 135 14.96 -12.04 22.24
C VAL A 135 13.89 -11.38 21.37
N LEU A 136 13.73 -11.81 20.12
CA LEU A 136 12.63 -11.35 19.27
C LEU A 136 11.28 -11.71 19.88
N ALA A 137 11.08 -12.96 20.28
CA ALA A 137 9.82 -13.39 20.88
C ALA A 137 9.48 -12.61 22.17
N GLU A 138 10.49 -12.30 22.99
CA GLU A 138 10.32 -11.52 24.22
C GLU A 138 9.97 -10.04 23.97
N ARG A 139 10.63 -9.43 22.97
CA ARG A 139 10.60 -7.98 22.76
C ARG A 139 9.53 -7.53 21.77
N PHE A 140 9.18 -8.35 20.78
CA PHE A 140 8.34 -7.92 19.66
C PHE A 140 6.97 -7.40 20.12
N GLY A 141 6.32 -8.11 21.06
CA GLY A 141 5.03 -7.69 21.62
C GLY A 141 5.07 -6.39 22.45
N GLN A 142 6.27 -5.92 22.82
CA GLN A 142 6.48 -4.67 23.57
C GLN A 142 6.79 -3.49 22.64
N MET A 143 7.11 -3.75 21.37
CA MET A 143 7.39 -2.71 20.39
C MET A 143 6.10 -1.95 20.04
N PRO A 144 6.19 -0.63 19.76
CA PRO A 144 5.04 0.13 19.29
C PRO A 144 4.55 -0.43 17.96
N SER A 145 3.23 -0.64 17.84
CA SER A 145 2.59 -0.92 16.56
C SER A 145 2.41 0.40 15.80
N VAL A 146 3.39 0.73 14.97
CA VAL A 146 3.45 1.96 14.18
C VAL A 146 4.01 1.67 12.79
N SER A 147 3.45 2.26 11.74
CA SER A 147 4.00 2.13 10.39
C SER A 147 5.31 2.91 10.26
N ILE A 148 6.15 2.51 9.30
CA ILE A 148 7.38 3.25 9.00
C ILE A 148 7.08 4.65 8.45
N ASP A 149 5.95 4.82 7.74
CA ASP A 149 5.46 6.08 7.20
C ASP A 149 5.29 7.13 8.31
N VAL A 150 4.49 6.82 9.32
CA VAL A 150 4.22 7.70 10.47
C VAL A 150 5.40 7.75 11.43
N GLY A 151 6.02 6.59 11.66
CA GLY A 151 7.07 6.43 12.64
C GLY A 151 8.36 7.15 12.27
N VAL A 152 8.69 7.17 10.97
CA VAL A 152 9.96 7.69 10.45
C VAL A 152 9.75 8.64 9.27
N MET A 153 9.08 8.22 8.19
CA MET A 153 9.08 8.98 6.92
C MET A 153 8.51 10.40 7.05
N GLU A 154 7.40 10.58 7.77
CA GLU A 154 6.79 11.89 8.03
C GLU A 154 7.69 12.86 8.80
N LYS A 155 8.68 12.33 9.52
CA LYS A 155 9.55 13.11 10.41
C LYS A 155 10.91 13.40 9.78
N LEU A 156 11.21 12.83 8.62
CA LEU A 156 12.46 13.07 7.92
C LEU A 156 12.51 14.49 7.36
N GLU A 157 13.60 15.20 7.64
CA GLU A 157 13.85 16.53 7.07
C GLU A 157 14.17 16.47 5.57
N ARG A 158 14.71 15.33 5.10
CA ARG A 158 15.14 15.12 3.71
C ARG A 158 14.64 13.78 3.21
N LEU A 159 13.73 13.84 2.25
CA LEU A 159 13.19 12.70 1.52
C LEU A 159 13.23 13.04 0.02
N ALA A 160 13.51 12.03 -0.80
CA ALA A 160 13.43 12.12 -2.25
C ALA A 160 12.31 11.22 -2.76
N VAL A 161 11.73 11.56 -3.89
CA VAL A 161 10.73 10.73 -4.58
C VAL A 161 11.10 10.57 -6.03
N VAL A 162 10.98 9.34 -6.54
CA VAL A 162 11.04 9.05 -7.97
C VAL A 162 9.61 8.84 -8.47
N PRO A 163 9.10 9.70 -9.37
CA PRO A 163 7.81 9.49 -10.00
C PRO A 163 7.79 8.19 -10.82
N GLY A 164 6.82 7.34 -10.56
CA GLY A 164 6.61 6.06 -11.25
C GLY A 164 5.41 6.10 -12.20
N ASP A 165 5.61 5.57 -13.40
CA ASP A 165 4.54 5.26 -14.36
C ASP A 165 4.75 3.85 -14.89
N PHE A 166 4.20 2.86 -14.17
CA PHE A 166 4.35 1.43 -14.47
C PHE A 166 3.09 0.62 -14.15
N GLY A 167 1.93 1.29 -14.14
CA GLY A 167 0.63 0.66 -13.84
C GLY A 167 0.58 0.04 -12.44
N TRP A 168 1.03 0.80 -11.44
CA TRP A 168 0.99 0.41 -10.04
C TRP A 168 -0.45 0.38 -9.50
N SER A 169 -0.73 -0.61 -8.65
CA SER A 169 -1.92 -0.67 -7.79
C SER A 169 -1.55 -1.36 -6.48
N ASP A 170 -2.07 -0.89 -5.35
CA ASP A 170 -1.85 -1.51 -4.05
C ASP A 170 -2.70 -2.78 -3.84
N ILE A 171 -3.64 -3.07 -4.75
CA ILE A 171 -4.63 -4.16 -4.67
C ILE A 171 -5.45 -4.13 -3.34
N GLY A 172 -5.31 -3.08 -2.52
CA GLY A 172 -5.80 -3.03 -1.15
C GLY A 172 -7.32 -2.86 -1.03
N SER A 173 -8.04 -2.75 -2.14
CA SER A 173 -9.51 -2.71 -2.16
C SER A 173 -10.11 -3.38 -3.38
N TRP A 174 -11.39 -3.73 -3.25
CA TRP A 174 -12.20 -4.17 -4.37
C TRP A 174 -12.39 -3.10 -5.46
N GLN A 175 -12.23 -1.82 -5.13
CA GLN A 175 -12.12 -0.76 -6.13
C GLN A 175 -10.90 -0.98 -7.03
N ALA A 176 -9.73 -1.25 -6.43
CA ALA A 176 -8.51 -1.54 -7.17
C ALA A 176 -8.67 -2.80 -8.03
N ALA A 177 -9.34 -3.84 -7.52
CA ALA A 177 -9.64 -5.04 -8.31
C ALA A 177 -10.49 -4.73 -9.55
N TRP A 178 -11.51 -3.87 -9.42
CA TRP A 178 -12.34 -3.43 -10.55
C TRP A 178 -11.53 -2.64 -11.60
N GLU A 179 -10.56 -1.83 -11.16
CA GLU A 179 -9.69 -1.05 -12.07
C GLU A 179 -8.74 -1.95 -12.89
N LEU A 180 -8.41 -3.15 -12.38
CA LEU A 180 -7.45 -4.07 -12.99
C LEU A 180 -8.08 -5.08 -13.98
N VAL A 181 -9.39 -5.31 -13.91
CA VAL A 181 -10.06 -6.31 -14.74
C VAL A 181 -10.63 -5.70 -16.03
N PRO A 182 -10.74 -6.48 -17.12
CA PRO A 182 -11.46 -6.05 -18.31
C PRO A 182 -12.91 -5.68 -17.99
N ARG A 183 -13.43 -4.65 -18.66
CA ARG A 183 -14.78 -4.12 -18.45
C ARG A 183 -15.55 -4.08 -19.76
N ASP A 184 -16.87 -4.21 -19.68
CA ASP A 184 -17.78 -4.07 -20.81
C ASP A 184 -18.07 -2.59 -21.15
N ALA A 185 -18.96 -2.35 -22.12
CA ALA A 185 -19.32 -1.00 -22.55
C ALA A 185 -20.09 -0.17 -21.50
N HIS A 186 -20.57 -0.81 -20.43
CA HIS A 186 -21.24 -0.19 -19.29
C HIS A 186 -20.34 -0.20 -18.05
N GLU A 187 -19.03 -0.36 -18.24
CA GLU A 187 -18.03 -0.35 -17.16
C GLU A 187 -18.23 -1.46 -16.11
N ASN A 188 -19.04 -2.49 -16.39
CA ASN A 188 -19.11 -3.67 -15.54
C ASN A 188 -17.89 -4.57 -15.79
N ALA A 189 -17.32 -5.11 -14.72
CA ALA A 189 -16.24 -6.09 -14.82
C ALA A 189 -16.73 -7.33 -15.57
N ILE A 190 -15.96 -7.79 -16.56
CA ILE A 190 -16.31 -8.98 -17.33
C ILE A 190 -16.07 -10.22 -16.45
N ALA A 191 -17.15 -10.87 -16.02
CA ALA A 191 -17.11 -12.06 -15.18
C ALA A 191 -18.02 -13.18 -15.74
N PRO A 192 -17.55 -14.41 -15.95
CA PRO A 192 -18.34 -15.50 -16.55
C PRO A 192 -19.62 -15.89 -15.80
N GLN A 193 -19.66 -15.62 -14.49
CA GLN A 193 -20.75 -15.94 -13.58
C GLN A 193 -21.73 -14.78 -13.40
N ALA A 194 -21.43 -13.61 -13.96
CA ALA A 194 -22.24 -12.41 -13.81
C ALA A 194 -23.17 -12.18 -15.00
N THR A 195 -24.39 -11.77 -14.71
CA THR A 195 -25.37 -11.29 -15.69
C THR A 195 -25.76 -9.86 -15.32
N TYR A 196 -25.54 -8.93 -16.23
CA TYR A 196 -25.86 -7.51 -16.05
C TYR A 196 -27.12 -7.17 -16.85
N VAL A 197 -28.12 -6.59 -16.20
CA VAL A 197 -29.32 -6.03 -16.83
C VAL A 197 -29.49 -4.60 -16.34
N GLU A 198 -29.47 -3.62 -17.25
CA GLU A 198 -29.64 -2.20 -16.91
C GLU A 198 -28.74 -1.77 -15.73
N SER A 199 -27.46 -2.14 -15.75
CA SER A 199 -26.52 -1.95 -14.65
C SER A 199 -25.16 -1.46 -15.15
N THR A 200 -24.43 -0.72 -14.32
CA THR A 200 -23.17 -0.06 -14.71
C THR A 200 -22.14 -0.06 -13.58
N GLY A 201 -20.85 -0.14 -13.93
CA GLY A 201 -19.75 0.06 -12.98
C GLY A 201 -19.58 -1.03 -11.91
N ASN A 202 -20.19 -2.20 -12.08
CA ASN A 202 -20.19 -3.25 -11.05
C ASN A 202 -18.98 -4.19 -11.13
N LEU A 203 -18.59 -4.76 -10.00
CA LEU A 203 -17.61 -5.86 -9.88
C LEU A 203 -18.29 -7.09 -9.28
N VAL A 204 -18.13 -8.24 -9.94
CA VAL A 204 -18.53 -9.55 -9.39
C VAL A 204 -17.32 -10.46 -9.38
N VAL A 205 -16.97 -10.99 -8.20
CA VAL A 205 -15.85 -11.93 -8.04
C VAL A 205 -16.39 -13.21 -7.41
N ASP A 206 -16.12 -14.33 -8.08
CA ASP A 206 -16.29 -15.67 -7.52
C ASP A 206 -14.94 -16.13 -6.99
N ALA A 207 -14.78 -16.07 -5.67
CA ALA A 207 -13.57 -16.45 -4.94
C ALA A 207 -13.77 -17.78 -4.19
N ARG A 208 -14.78 -18.57 -4.58
CA ARG A 208 -15.04 -19.89 -4.01
C ARG A 208 -14.03 -20.92 -4.48
N SER A 209 -13.87 -21.97 -3.69
CA SER A 209 -12.93 -23.06 -3.98
C SER A 209 -13.19 -23.71 -5.34
N PRO A 210 -12.14 -24.16 -6.05
CA PRO A 210 -12.31 -24.95 -7.27
C PRO A 210 -13.19 -26.18 -7.02
N GLY A 211 -14.25 -26.32 -7.81
CA GLY A 211 -15.22 -27.40 -7.68
C GLY A 211 -16.49 -27.04 -6.90
N SER A 212 -16.56 -25.84 -6.30
CA SER A 212 -17.81 -25.33 -5.72
C SER A 212 -18.92 -25.26 -6.79
N PRO A 213 -20.19 -25.56 -6.45
CA PRO A 213 -21.28 -25.55 -7.41
C PRO A 213 -21.39 -24.20 -8.14
N LYS A 214 -21.59 -24.25 -9.46
CA LYS A 214 -21.78 -23.05 -10.27
C LYS A 214 -22.93 -22.22 -9.67
N LYS A 215 -22.67 -20.93 -9.45
CA LYS A 215 -23.66 -19.96 -9.00
C LYS A 215 -23.62 -18.78 -9.95
N VAL A 216 -24.79 -18.27 -10.31
CA VAL A 216 -24.94 -17.12 -11.20
C VAL A 216 -25.34 -15.93 -10.35
N VAL A 217 -24.71 -14.79 -10.59
CA VAL A 217 -25.02 -13.51 -9.93
C VAL A 217 -25.65 -12.59 -10.98
N ALA A 218 -26.92 -12.21 -10.77
CA ALA A 218 -27.61 -11.27 -11.64
C ALA A 218 -27.74 -9.91 -10.95
N LEU A 219 -27.27 -8.85 -11.61
CA LEU A 219 -27.37 -7.47 -11.16
C LEU A 219 -28.32 -6.72 -12.09
N VAL A 220 -29.43 -6.24 -11.53
CA VAL A 220 -30.53 -5.62 -12.29
C VAL A 220 -30.81 -4.22 -11.75
N GLY A 221 -30.63 -3.18 -12.57
CA GLY A 221 -30.93 -1.80 -12.18
C GLY A 221 -30.01 -1.22 -11.10
N VAL A 222 -28.82 -1.80 -10.92
CA VAL A 222 -27.86 -1.41 -9.87
C VAL A 222 -26.56 -0.88 -10.46
N GLU A 223 -25.93 0.00 -9.70
CA GLU A 223 -24.75 0.74 -10.14
C GLU A 223 -23.67 0.68 -9.07
N ASP A 224 -22.41 0.61 -9.52
CA ASP A 224 -21.23 0.72 -8.66
C ASP A 224 -21.25 -0.21 -7.44
N LEU A 225 -21.68 -1.47 -7.60
CA LEU A 225 -21.61 -2.49 -6.56
C LEU A 225 -20.40 -3.39 -6.72
N VAL A 226 -19.83 -3.78 -5.58
CA VAL A 226 -18.89 -4.88 -5.45
C VAL A 226 -19.63 -6.06 -4.83
N VAL A 227 -19.61 -7.20 -5.51
CA VAL A 227 -20.17 -8.47 -5.05
C VAL A 227 -19.06 -9.53 -5.02
N ILE A 228 -18.72 -10.02 -3.83
CA ILE A 228 -17.69 -11.04 -3.64
C ILE A 228 -18.32 -12.26 -3.00
N ASP A 229 -18.24 -13.39 -3.68
CA ASP A 229 -18.74 -14.66 -3.20
C ASP A 229 -17.56 -15.56 -2.83
N THR A 230 -17.42 -15.89 -1.55
CA THR A 230 -16.48 -16.89 -1.02
C THR A 230 -17.26 -18.12 -0.54
N ASP A 231 -16.57 -19.18 -0.11
CA ASP A 231 -17.27 -20.41 0.32
C ASP A 231 -18.08 -20.21 1.61
N ASP A 232 -17.67 -19.25 2.43
CA ASP A 232 -18.18 -18.97 3.76
C ASP A 232 -18.99 -17.65 3.86
N ALA A 233 -18.86 -16.74 2.89
CA ALA A 233 -19.48 -15.43 2.96
C ALA A 233 -19.85 -14.85 1.58
N LEU A 234 -20.81 -13.92 1.62
CA LEU A 234 -21.15 -13.04 0.49
C LEU A 234 -21.02 -11.59 0.95
N LEU A 235 -20.12 -10.85 0.31
CA LEU A 235 -20.00 -9.41 0.48
C LEU A 235 -20.75 -8.69 -0.64
N VAL A 236 -21.60 -7.73 -0.26
CA VAL A 236 -22.20 -6.77 -1.20
C VAL A 236 -21.99 -5.38 -0.62
N VAL A 237 -21.26 -4.52 -1.34
CA VAL A 237 -20.92 -3.18 -0.85
C VAL A 237 -20.90 -2.19 -2.02
N PRO A 238 -21.30 -0.92 -1.83
CA PRO A 238 -21.00 0.12 -2.80
C PRO A 238 -19.49 0.18 -3.04
N ARG A 239 -19.09 0.30 -4.29
CA ARG A 239 -17.70 0.34 -4.73
C ARG A 239 -16.94 1.51 -4.12
N SER A 240 -17.61 2.64 -3.90
CA SER A 240 -17.09 3.80 -3.16
C SER A 240 -16.74 3.51 -1.69
N ARG A 241 -17.24 2.41 -1.13
CA ARG A 241 -16.98 1.94 0.24
C ARG A 241 -16.19 0.63 0.26
N ALA A 242 -15.51 0.26 -0.83
CA ALA A 242 -14.76 -0.99 -0.92
C ALA A 242 -13.69 -1.17 0.18
N GLN A 243 -13.14 -0.08 0.72
CA GLN A 243 -12.17 -0.08 1.83
C GLN A 243 -12.83 -0.35 3.20
N ASP A 244 -14.14 -0.16 3.33
CA ASP A 244 -14.87 -0.32 4.59
C ASP A 244 -15.16 -1.79 4.92
N VAL A 245 -14.65 -2.75 4.16
CA VAL A 245 -14.89 -4.19 4.38
C VAL A 245 -14.49 -4.63 5.79
N ARG A 246 -13.49 -3.97 6.37
CA ARG A 246 -13.06 -4.19 7.75
C ARG A 246 -14.20 -3.96 8.75
N LEU A 247 -15.11 -3.02 8.50
CA LEU A 247 -16.28 -2.79 9.35
C LEU A 247 -17.21 -4.01 9.36
N ALA A 248 -17.35 -4.70 8.23
CA ALA A 248 -18.14 -5.93 8.15
C ALA A 248 -17.46 -7.05 8.96
N VAL A 249 -16.14 -7.22 8.84
CA VAL A 249 -15.36 -8.18 9.63
C VAL A 249 -15.50 -7.92 11.14
N GLU A 250 -15.37 -6.66 11.57
CA GLU A 250 -15.53 -6.25 12.97
C GLU A 250 -16.95 -6.46 13.50
N ALA A 251 -17.97 -6.29 12.65
CA ALA A 251 -19.35 -6.56 13.01
C ALA A 251 -19.62 -8.07 13.14
N LEU A 252 -19.15 -8.88 12.18
CA LEU A 252 -19.31 -10.34 12.18
C LEU A 252 -18.67 -10.97 13.42
N LYS A 253 -17.45 -10.57 13.80
CA LYS A 253 -16.80 -11.04 15.04
C LYS A 253 -17.63 -10.85 16.31
N LYS A 254 -18.56 -9.88 16.33
CA LYS A 254 -19.44 -9.63 17.47
C LYS A 254 -20.70 -10.49 17.45
N THR A 255 -21.19 -10.85 16.26
CA THR A 255 -22.47 -11.55 16.07
C THR A 255 -22.31 -13.05 15.86
N ASP A 256 -21.21 -13.47 15.26
CA ASP A 256 -20.90 -14.88 14.98
C ASP A 256 -19.37 -15.07 14.92
N PRO A 257 -18.73 -15.44 16.04
CA PRO A 257 -17.27 -15.57 16.12
C PRO A 257 -16.68 -16.68 15.24
N ASP A 258 -17.49 -17.64 14.78
CA ASP A 258 -17.04 -18.82 14.03
C ASP A 258 -16.99 -18.58 12.51
N VAL A 259 -17.41 -17.41 12.03
CA VAL A 259 -17.45 -17.02 10.61
C VAL A 259 -16.10 -16.46 10.10
N LEU A 260 -15.08 -16.34 10.96
CA LEU A 260 -13.76 -15.76 10.64
C LEU A 260 -12.62 -16.47 11.37
#